data_AF-A0A924ZZT9-F1
#
_entry.id   AF-A0A924ZZT9-F1
#
_cell.length_a   1.000
_cell.length_b   1.000
_cell.length_c   1.000
_cell.angle_alpha   90.00
_cell.angle_beta   90.00
_cell.angle_gamma   90.00
#
_symmetry.space_group_name_H-M   'P 1'
#
loop_
_entity.id
_entity.type
_entity.pdbx_description
1 polymer ?
#
loop_
_entity_poly.entity_id
_entity_poly.type
_entity_poly.pdbx_seq_one_letter_code
_entity_poly.pdbx_strand_id
1 'polypeptide(L)'
;MKLIFKLVLGLGALCLIAALILYVSGNRTVAEPFLIIALLSLAIGIRGANALKSFAYPIMIIGVVSTALIFPQYLIEINGFKLSLLVTPLIQLIMFGMGTTMSFKDFVGIFKAPKGVVIGVMSHFIIMPLLGFTLANLSNFPPEIAAGIILIGCAPNGVAANVISYLAKANLALSIT
;
A
#
# COMPACT_ATOMS: atom_id res chain seq x y z
N MET A 1 1.83 -23.23 11.27
CA MET A 1 1.43 -21.90 11.78
C MET A 1 1.55 -21.90 13.30
N LYS A 2 2.30 -20.96 13.90
CA LYS A 2 2.44 -20.86 15.37
C LYS A 2 1.08 -20.59 16.01
N LEU A 3 0.85 -21.08 17.24
CA LEU A 3 -0.41 -20.94 17.98
C LEU A 3 -0.91 -19.49 18.05
N ILE A 4 0.03 -18.54 18.22
CA ILE A 4 -0.24 -17.09 18.24
C ILE A 4 -0.99 -16.62 16.99
N PHE A 5 -0.58 -17.04 15.79
CA PHE A 5 -1.24 -16.60 14.56
C PHE A 5 -2.65 -17.18 14.41
N LYS A 6 -2.88 -18.41 14.89
CA LYS A 6 -4.22 -19.00 14.90
C LYS A 6 -5.14 -18.28 15.89
N LEU A 7 -4.64 -17.92 17.06
CA LEU A 7 -5.38 -17.15 18.07
C LEU A 7 -5.75 -15.77 17.56
N VAL A 8 -4.80 -15.06 16.93
CA VAL A 8 -5.04 -13.75 16.32
C VAL A 8 -6.09 -13.86 15.22
N LEU A 9 -5.99 -14.87 14.33
CA LEU A 9 -6.96 -15.07 13.26
C LEU A 9 -8.37 -15.42 13.79
N GLY A 10 -8.44 -16.23 14.85
CA GLY A 10 -9.69 -16.52 15.55
C GLY A 10 -10.32 -15.28 16.19
N LEU A 11 -9.53 -14.44 16.83
CA LEU A 11 -9.98 -13.16 17.38
C LEU A 11 -10.46 -12.21 16.28
N GLY A 12 -9.73 -12.15 15.16
CA GLY A 12 -10.14 -11.37 13.98
C GLY A 12 -11.49 -11.81 13.41
N ALA A 13 -11.73 -13.12 13.28
CA ALA A 13 -13.01 -13.66 12.82
C ALA A 13 -14.16 -13.34 13.78
N LEU A 14 -13.93 -13.44 15.09
CA LEU A 14 -14.93 -13.13 16.11
C LEU A 14 -15.27 -11.63 16.11
N CYS A 15 -14.28 -10.75 15.99
CA CYS A 15 -14.50 -9.31 15.83
C CYS A 15 -15.23 -8.97 14.53
N LEU A 16 -14.99 -9.71 13.44
CA LEU A 16 -15.66 -9.49 12.15
C LEU A 16 -17.15 -9.88 12.24
N ILE A 17 -17.46 -11.00 12.88
CA ILE A 17 -18.83 -11.43 13.15
C ILE A 17 -19.54 -10.41 14.04
N ALA A 18 -18.89 -9.95 15.12
CA ALA A 18 -19.43 -8.92 16.00
C ALA A 18 -19.69 -7.60 15.25
N ALA A 19 -18.76 -7.17 14.38
CA ALA A 19 -18.93 -5.99 13.55
C ALA A 19 -20.13 -6.12 12.61
N LEU A 20 -20.31 -7.26 11.94
CA LEU A 20 -21.46 -7.52 11.07
C LEU A 20 -22.78 -7.48 11.82
N ILE A 21 -22.87 -8.12 12.99
CA ILE A 21 -24.08 -8.13 13.82
C ILE A 21 -24.43 -6.69 14.25
N LEU A 22 -23.45 -5.92 14.71
CA LEU A 22 -23.64 -4.53 15.14
C LEU A 22 -24.02 -3.61 13.97
N TYR A 23 -23.46 -3.86 12.78
CA TYR A 23 -23.79 -3.11 11.57
C TYR A 23 -25.23 -3.36 11.12
N VAL A 24 -25.68 -4.62 11.16
CA VAL A 24 -27.09 -5.00 10.86
C VAL A 24 -28.05 -4.47 11.93
N SER A 25 -27.59 -4.38 13.18
CA SER A 25 -28.37 -3.83 14.31
C SER A 25 -28.47 -2.30 14.31
N GLY A 26 -27.88 -1.62 13.31
CA GLY A 26 -27.94 -0.17 13.15
C GLY A 26 -26.97 0.63 14.03
N ASN A 27 -26.16 -0.02 14.86
CA ASN A 27 -25.23 0.66 15.77
C ASN A 27 -23.84 0.85 15.15
N ARG A 28 -23.76 1.73 14.14
CA ARG A 28 -22.56 1.93 13.31
C ARG A 28 -21.35 2.41 14.10
N THR A 29 -21.53 3.34 15.03
CA THR A 29 -20.45 3.90 15.86
C THR A 29 -19.73 2.83 16.68
N VAL A 30 -20.45 1.79 17.12
CA VAL A 30 -19.86 0.67 17.87
C VAL A 30 -19.32 -0.40 16.91
N ALA A 31 -19.90 -0.58 15.72
CA ALA A 31 -19.42 -1.57 14.75
C ALA A 31 -18.06 -1.22 14.13
N GLU A 32 -17.79 0.07 13.92
CA GLU A 32 -16.61 0.60 13.23
C GLU A 32 -15.26 0.23 13.90
N PRO A 33 -15.06 0.38 15.23
CA PRO A 33 -13.87 -0.12 15.91
C PRO A 33 -13.65 -1.62 15.75
N PHE A 34 -14.71 -2.43 15.80
CA PHE A 34 -14.62 -3.89 15.65
C PHE A 34 -14.20 -4.28 14.23
N LEU A 35 -14.65 -3.54 13.22
CA LEU A 35 -14.22 -3.73 11.84
C LEU A 35 -12.72 -3.48 11.67
N ILE A 36 -12.19 -2.40 12.26
CA ILE A 36 -10.75 -2.08 12.21
C ILE A 36 -9.93 -3.16 12.90
N ILE A 37 -10.34 -3.57 14.11
CA ILE A 37 -9.65 -4.63 14.85
C ILE A 37 -9.68 -5.94 14.06
N ALA A 38 -10.81 -6.26 13.42
CA ALA A 38 -10.92 -7.44 12.56
C ALA A 38 -9.94 -7.37 11.38
N LEU A 39 -9.87 -6.24 10.65
CA LEU A 39 -8.98 -6.07 9.49
C LEU A 39 -7.50 -6.15 9.89
N LEU A 40 -7.10 -5.48 10.97
CA LEU A 40 -5.71 -5.49 11.45
C LEU A 40 -5.32 -6.86 12.00
N SER A 41 -6.21 -7.51 12.75
CA SER A 41 -6.00 -8.85 13.28
C SER A 41 -5.90 -9.87 12.13
N LEU A 42 -6.75 -9.76 11.11
CA LEU A 42 -6.68 -10.58 9.91
C LEU A 42 -5.35 -10.40 9.18
N ALA A 43 -4.90 -9.15 9.00
CA ALA A 43 -3.61 -8.85 8.37
C ALA A 43 -2.43 -9.51 9.11
N ILE A 44 -2.44 -9.49 10.44
CA ILE A 44 -1.38 -10.08 11.27
C ILE A 44 -1.48 -11.60 11.29
N GLY A 45 -2.69 -12.16 11.43
CA GLY A 45 -2.94 -13.60 11.48
C GLY A 45 -2.52 -14.31 10.19
N ILE A 46 -2.81 -13.72 9.03
CA ILE A 46 -2.47 -14.26 7.71
C ILE A 46 -0.96 -14.37 7.48
N ARG A 47 -0.12 -13.55 8.15
CA ARG A 47 1.35 -13.67 8.05
C ARG A 47 1.89 -15.04 8.44
N GLY A 48 1.16 -15.79 9.29
CA GLY A 48 1.52 -17.13 9.73
C GLY A 48 1.20 -18.25 8.74
N ALA A 49 0.49 -17.95 7.63
CA ALA A 49 0.12 -18.91 6.60
C ALA A 49 1.05 -18.75 5.39
N ASN A 50 1.82 -19.81 5.05
CA ASN A 50 2.78 -19.77 3.95
C ASN A 50 2.12 -19.44 2.60
N ALA A 51 0.86 -19.84 2.38
CA ALA A 51 0.14 -19.57 1.15
C ALA A 51 -0.40 -18.13 1.04
N LEU A 52 -0.78 -17.50 2.15
CA LEU A 52 -1.44 -16.19 2.14
C LEU A 52 -0.55 -15.04 2.64
N LYS A 53 0.69 -15.30 3.05
CA LYS A 53 1.61 -14.29 3.62
C LYS A 53 1.74 -13.03 2.75
N SER A 54 1.71 -13.18 1.42
CA SER A 54 1.81 -12.07 0.47
C SER A 54 0.64 -11.07 0.57
N PHE A 55 -0.55 -11.51 0.98
CA PHE A 55 -1.73 -10.65 1.14
C PHE A 55 -1.75 -9.88 2.46
N ALA A 56 -0.90 -10.24 3.43
CA ALA A 56 -0.88 -9.59 4.73
C ALA A 56 -0.58 -8.08 4.65
N TYR A 57 0.28 -7.67 3.72
CA TYR A 57 0.63 -6.26 3.54
C TYR A 57 -0.52 -5.44 2.94
N PRO A 58 -1.16 -5.85 1.82
CA PRO A 58 -2.37 -5.21 1.32
C PRO A 58 -3.51 -5.11 2.35
N ILE A 59 -3.79 -6.18 3.10
CA ILE A 59 -4.86 -6.18 4.12
C ILE A 59 -4.51 -5.21 5.26
N MET A 60 -3.24 -5.10 5.62
CA MET A 60 -2.77 -4.12 6.60
C MET A 60 -3.00 -2.68 6.12
N ILE A 61 -2.70 -2.38 4.85
CA ILE A 61 -2.98 -1.06 4.27
C ILE A 61 -4.47 -0.74 4.36
N ILE A 62 -5.34 -1.69 3.97
CA ILE A 62 -6.79 -1.50 4.06
C ILE A 62 -7.23 -1.21 5.51
N GLY A 63 -6.70 -1.94 6.49
CA GLY A 63 -7.00 -1.69 7.90
C GLY A 63 -6.56 -0.31 8.39
N VAL A 64 -5.35 0.13 8.03
CA VAL A 64 -4.82 1.45 8.40
C VAL A 64 -5.61 2.58 7.71
N VAL A 65 -5.90 2.45 6.42
CA VAL A 65 -6.72 3.42 5.67
C VAL A 65 -8.14 3.49 6.25
N SER A 66 -8.74 2.35 6.58
CA SER A 66 -10.07 2.33 7.22
C SER A 66 -10.06 3.05 8.55
N THR A 67 -8.98 2.89 9.34
CA THR A 67 -8.80 3.63 10.60
C THR A 67 -8.71 5.13 10.35
N ALA A 68 -7.95 5.55 9.35
CA ALA A 68 -7.78 6.96 9.00
C ALA A 68 -9.09 7.62 8.52
N LEU A 69 -9.94 6.87 7.79
CA LEU A 69 -11.23 7.36 7.28
C LEU A 69 -12.31 7.44 8.37
N ILE A 70 -12.35 6.47 9.28
CA ILE A 70 -13.36 6.39 10.35
C ILE A 70 -13.00 7.33 11.51
N PHE A 71 -11.72 7.42 11.88
CA PHE A 71 -11.26 8.21 13.01
C PHE A 71 -10.22 9.27 12.62
N PRO A 72 -10.55 10.22 11.72
CA PRO A 72 -9.61 11.21 11.22
C PRO A 72 -9.10 12.14 12.33
N GLN A 73 -9.88 12.38 13.39
CA GLN A 73 -9.49 13.30 14.46
C GLN A 73 -8.18 12.92 15.16
N TYR A 74 -7.83 11.62 15.22
CA TYR A 74 -6.59 11.18 15.87
C TYR A 74 -5.36 11.27 14.94
N LEU A 75 -5.56 11.46 13.64
CA LEU A 75 -4.50 11.41 12.63
C LEU A 75 -4.20 12.75 11.97
N ILE A 76 -5.07 13.76 12.11
CA ILE A 76 -4.85 15.08 11.50
C ILE A 76 -3.97 15.95 12.39
N GLU A 77 -4.29 16.04 13.69
CA GLU A 77 -3.59 16.91 14.62
C GLU A 77 -3.51 16.29 16.02
N ILE A 78 -2.32 16.29 16.61
CA ILE A 78 -2.09 15.84 17.98
C ILE A 78 -1.48 17.02 18.74
N ASN A 79 -2.18 17.54 19.76
CA ASN A 79 -1.70 18.63 20.63
C ASN A 79 -1.19 19.87 19.88
N GLY A 80 -1.89 20.32 18.82
CA GLY A 80 -1.46 21.49 18.02
C GLY A 80 -0.51 21.15 16.86
N PHE A 81 -0.08 19.89 16.73
CA PHE A 81 0.89 19.47 15.72
C PHE A 81 0.23 18.69 14.60
N LYS A 82 0.32 19.22 13.37
CA LYS A 82 -0.23 18.59 12.16
C LYS A 82 0.62 17.42 11.70
N LEU A 83 0.06 16.21 11.74
CA LEU A 83 0.78 14.99 11.36
C LEU A 83 1.13 14.95 9.86
N SER A 84 0.47 15.75 9.02
CA SER A 84 0.81 15.89 7.61
C SER A 84 2.26 16.36 7.39
N LEU A 85 2.84 17.09 8.35
CA LEU A 85 4.25 17.52 8.30
C LEU A 85 5.23 16.34 8.38
N LEU A 86 4.82 15.18 8.92
CA LEU A 86 5.66 13.98 8.98
C LEU A 86 5.69 13.21 7.66
N VAL A 87 4.78 13.48 6.72
CA VAL A 87 4.71 12.74 5.46
C VAL A 87 6.03 12.87 4.68
N THR A 88 6.55 14.08 4.53
CA THR A 88 7.81 14.35 3.84
C THR A 88 9.02 13.65 4.48
N PRO A 89 9.32 13.80 5.79
CA PRO A 89 10.45 13.12 6.40
C PRO A 89 10.29 11.59 6.44
N LEU A 90 9.06 11.06 6.55
CA LEU A 90 8.82 9.63 6.44
C LEU A 90 9.13 9.09 5.05
N ILE A 91 8.70 9.78 3.99
CA ILE A 91 9.04 9.42 2.60
C ILE A 91 10.56 9.50 2.40
N GLN A 92 11.22 10.53 2.91
CA GLN A 92 12.68 10.64 2.85
C GLN A 92 13.38 9.47 3.56
N LEU A 93 12.90 9.06 4.74
CA LEU A 93 13.44 7.91 5.47
C LEU A 93 13.23 6.61 4.68
N ILE A 94 12.06 6.42 4.07
CA ILE A 94 11.77 5.25 3.23
C ILE A 94 12.70 5.23 2.00
N MET A 95 12.86 6.36 1.31
CA MET A 95 13.76 6.47 0.14
C MET A 95 15.22 6.31 0.54
N PHE A 96 15.64 6.81 1.70
CA PHE A 96 16.97 6.59 2.25
C PHE A 96 17.21 5.10 2.56
N GLY A 97 16.27 4.45 3.24
CA GLY A 97 16.35 3.02 3.53
C GLY A 97 16.38 2.15 2.27
N MET A 98 15.67 2.56 1.21
CA MET A 98 15.78 1.93 -0.10
C MET A 98 17.20 2.11 -0.68
N GLY A 99 17.74 3.33 -0.64
CA GLY A 99 19.09 3.64 -1.14
C GLY A 99 20.19 2.82 -0.46
N THR A 100 20.09 2.57 0.84
CA THR A 100 21.09 1.75 1.57
C THR A 100 21.04 0.26 1.22
N THR A 101 19.93 -0.23 0.68
CA THR A 101 19.81 -1.63 0.21
C THR A 101 20.31 -1.85 -1.21
N MET A 102 20.51 -0.78 -1.99
CA MET A 102 20.95 -0.87 -3.37
C MET A 102 22.46 -1.11 -3.44
N SER A 103 22.88 -2.10 -4.23
CA SER A 103 24.29 -2.45 -4.41
C SER A 103 24.83 -1.88 -5.71
N PHE A 104 26.14 -1.65 -5.77
CA PHE A 104 26.82 -1.30 -7.03
C PHE A 104 26.56 -2.33 -8.15
N LYS A 105 26.29 -3.58 -7.80
CA LYS A 105 25.92 -4.64 -8.76
C LYS A 105 24.60 -4.37 -9.47
N ASP A 106 23.65 -3.70 -8.82
CA ASP A 106 22.36 -3.37 -9.41
C ASP A 106 22.54 -2.34 -10.53
N PHE A 107 23.42 -1.35 -10.33
CA PHE A 107 23.81 -0.39 -11.38
C PHE A 107 24.53 -1.05 -12.57
N VAL A 108 25.35 -2.07 -12.32
CA VAL A 108 25.97 -2.85 -13.40
C VAL A 108 24.91 -3.61 -14.21
N GLY A 109 23.79 -3.99 -13.59
CA GLY A 109 22.63 -4.58 -14.27
C GLY A 109 22.11 -3.70 -15.41
N ILE A 110 22.12 -2.37 -15.22
CA ILE A 110 21.67 -1.39 -16.22
C ILE A 110 22.49 -1.52 -17.50
N PHE A 111 23.81 -1.61 -17.36
CA PHE A 111 24.73 -1.75 -18.49
C PHE A 111 24.69 -3.13 -19.15
N LYS A 112 24.28 -4.17 -18.41
CA LYS A 112 24.15 -5.54 -18.94
C LYS A 112 22.87 -5.74 -19.76
N ALA A 113 21.80 -5.00 -19.46
CA ALA A 113 20.52 -5.12 -20.14
C ALA A 113 19.91 -3.76 -20.58
N PRO A 114 20.66 -2.91 -21.33
CA PRO A 114 20.27 -1.52 -21.57
C PRO A 114 18.98 -1.40 -22.38
N LYS A 115 18.74 -2.31 -23.34
CA LYS A 115 17.50 -2.33 -24.13
C LYS A 115 16.26 -2.55 -23.26
N GLY A 116 16.35 -3.47 -22.29
CA GLY A 116 15.23 -3.78 -21.41
C GLY A 116 14.89 -2.60 -20.48
N VAL A 117 15.91 -1.98 -19.90
CA VAL A 117 15.75 -0.82 -19.02
C VAL A 117 15.13 0.36 -19.77
N VAL A 118 15.66 0.71 -20.94
CA VAL A 118 15.14 1.81 -21.75
C VAL A 118 13.69 1.58 -22.15
N ILE A 119 13.34 0.37 -22.61
CA ILE A 119 11.97 0.02 -22.95
C ILE A 119 11.06 0.11 -21.72
N GLY A 120 11.50 -0.40 -20.56
CA GLY A 120 10.74 -0.35 -19.32
C GLY A 120 10.46 1.08 -18.85
N VAL A 121 11.50 1.93 -18.81
CA VAL A 121 11.40 3.34 -18.43
C VAL A 121 10.50 4.11 -19.40
N MET A 122 10.72 3.97 -20.70
CA MET A 122 9.89 4.64 -21.71
C MET A 122 8.43 4.18 -21.62
N SER A 123 8.19 2.88 -21.48
CA SER A 123 6.83 2.34 -21.35
C SER A 123 6.16 2.86 -20.09
N HIS A 124 6.86 2.94 -18.95
CA HIS A 124 6.30 3.48 -17.70
C HIS A 124 5.90 4.95 -17.86
N PHE A 125 6.82 5.80 -18.33
CA PHE A 125 6.60 7.24 -18.46
C PHE A 125 5.71 7.64 -19.65
N ILE A 126 5.39 6.71 -20.55
CA ILE A 126 4.38 6.94 -21.59
C ILE A 126 3.02 6.43 -21.12
N ILE A 127 2.95 5.16 -20.70
CA ILE A 127 1.68 4.48 -20.42
C ILE A 127 1.03 5.04 -19.16
N MET A 128 1.75 5.16 -18.03
CA MET A 128 1.14 5.56 -16.76
C MET A 128 0.63 7.00 -16.77
N PRO A 129 1.37 8.00 -17.30
CA PRO A 129 0.84 9.36 -17.43
C PRO A 129 -0.33 9.45 -18.41
N LEU A 130 -0.28 8.75 -19.54
CA LEU A 130 -1.35 8.74 -20.52
C LEU A 130 -2.63 8.13 -19.93
N LEU A 131 -2.52 7.04 -19.18
CA LEU A 131 -3.64 6.45 -18.45
C LEU A 131 -4.20 7.43 -17.40
N GLY A 132 -3.34 8.07 -16.60
CA GLY A 132 -3.76 9.07 -15.62
C GLY A 132 -4.52 10.24 -16.26
N PHE A 133 -4.01 10.78 -17.36
CA PHE A 133 -4.66 11.83 -18.13
C PHE A 133 -6.01 11.39 -18.73
N THR A 134 -6.05 10.20 -19.31
CA THR A 134 -7.27 9.66 -19.92
C THR A 134 -8.34 9.43 -18.85
N LEU A 135 -7.99 8.83 -17.71
CA LEU A 135 -8.90 8.61 -16.59
C LEU A 135 -9.40 9.94 -16.00
N ALA A 136 -8.51 10.92 -15.82
CA ALA A 136 -8.88 12.24 -15.31
C ALA A 136 -9.91 12.94 -16.22
N ASN A 137 -9.72 12.89 -17.54
CA ASN A 137 -10.64 13.50 -18.51
C ASN A 137 -11.98 12.76 -18.62
N LEU A 138 -11.98 11.42 -18.53
CA LEU A 138 -13.21 10.64 -18.62
C LEU A 138 -14.08 10.75 -17.36
N SER A 139 -13.46 10.97 -16.20
CA SER A 139 -14.16 10.89 -14.91
C SER A 139 -14.85 12.20 -14.49
N ASN A 140 -14.71 13.30 -15.25
CA ASN A 140 -15.26 14.63 -14.93
C ASN A 140 -14.97 15.09 -13.49
N PHE A 141 -13.77 14.78 -12.98
CA PHE A 141 -13.39 15.19 -11.63
C PHE A 141 -13.05 16.68 -11.56
N PRO A 142 -13.18 17.31 -10.38
CA PRO A 142 -12.63 18.63 -10.12
C PRO A 142 -11.14 18.69 -10.49
N PRO A 143 -10.65 19.86 -10.96
CA PRO A 143 -9.26 20.02 -11.42
C PRO A 143 -8.21 19.55 -10.39
N GLU A 144 -8.48 19.70 -9.10
CA GLU A 144 -7.58 19.30 -8.01
C GLU A 144 -7.42 17.78 -7.92
N ILE A 145 -8.52 17.04 -8.07
CA ILE A 145 -8.51 15.56 -8.05
C ILE A 145 -7.90 15.03 -9.35
N ALA A 146 -8.25 15.64 -10.49
CA ALA A 146 -7.66 15.32 -11.79
C ALA A 146 -6.14 15.49 -11.80
N ALA A 147 -5.63 16.60 -11.25
CA ALA A 147 -4.21 16.85 -11.09
C ALA A 147 -3.53 15.78 -10.21
N GLY A 148 -4.18 15.37 -9.12
CA GLY A 148 -3.71 14.29 -8.25
C GLY A 148 -3.58 12.94 -8.99
N ILE A 149 -4.58 12.57 -9.80
CA ILE A 149 -4.55 11.33 -10.60
C ILE A 149 -3.40 11.35 -11.61
N ILE A 150 -3.21 12.46 -12.32
CA ILE A 150 -2.11 12.62 -13.28
C ILE A 150 -0.77 12.56 -12.56
N LEU A 151 -0.63 13.23 -11.41
CA LEU A 151 0.59 13.24 -10.61
C LEU A 151 0.98 11.84 -10.13
N ILE A 152 0.00 11.02 -9.73
CA ILE A 152 0.23 9.60 -9.39
C ILE A 152 0.72 8.82 -10.62
N GLY A 153 0.14 9.05 -11.79
CA GLY A 153 0.58 8.41 -13.04
C GLY A 153 2.00 8.80 -13.48
N CYS A 154 2.45 10.00 -13.13
CA CYS A 154 3.80 10.49 -13.40
C CYS A 154 4.83 10.03 -12.36
N ALA A 155 4.41 9.50 -11.21
CA ALA A 155 5.31 9.11 -10.15
C ALA A 155 6.11 7.85 -10.54
N PRO A 156 7.40 7.74 -10.13
CA PRO A 156 8.18 6.53 -10.31
C PRO A 156 7.63 5.38 -9.43
N ASN A 157 7.84 4.14 -9.86
CA ASN A 157 7.38 2.96 -9.11
C ASN A 157 8.09 2.83 -7.76
N GLY A 158 7.31 2.50 -6.72
CA GLY A 158 7.84 2.25 -5.38
C GLY A 158 8.42 0.85 -5.17
N VAL A 159 9.19 0.67 -4.08
CA VAL A 159 9.88 -0.58 -3.68
C VAL A 159 8.98 -1.83 -3.69
N ALA A 160 7.70 -1.64 -3.38
CA ALA A 160 6.73 -2.74 -3.32
C ALA A 160 6.56 -3.44 -4.68
N ALA A 161 6.80 -2.74 -5.80
CA ALA A 161 6.77 -3.33 -7.14
C ALA A 161 7.79 -4.47 -7.28
N ASN A 162 8.95 -4.38 -6.65
CA ASN A 162 10.00 -5.42 -6.71
C ASN A 162 9.55 -6.72 -6.04
N VAL A 163 8.83 -6.60 -4.91
CA VAL A 163 8.25 -7.75 -4.22
C VAL A 163 7.16 -8.39 -5.07
N ILE A 164 6.31 -7.58 -5.72
CA ILE A 164 5.24 -8.08 -6.60
C ILE A 164 5.85 -8.76 -7.84
N SER A 165 6.87 -8.18 -8.47
CA SER A 165 7.62 -8.77 -9.58
C SER A 165 8.21 -10.13 -9.21
N TYR A 166 8.80 -10.25 -8.01
CA TYR A 166 9.31 -11.52 -7.50
C TYR A 166 8.19 -12.56 -7.34
N LEU A 167 7.06 -12.18 -6.73
CA LEU A 167 5.90 -13.07 -6.55
C LEU A 167 5.27 -13.49 -7.88
N ALA A 168 5.26 -12.60 -8.87
CA ALA A 168 4.77 -12.85 -10.22
C ALA A 168 5.72 -13.69 -11.09
N LYS A 169 6.88 -14.10 -10.56
CA LYS A 169 7.97 -14.75 -11.31
C LYS A 169 8.42 -13.91 -12.53
N ALA A 170 8.26 -12.59 -12.43
CA ALA A 170 8.74 -11.66 -13.44
C ALA A 170 10.28 -11.55 -13.35
N ASN A 171 10.88 -10.85 -14.32
CA ASN A 171 12.31 -10.59 -14.31
C ASN A 171 12.65 -9.61 -13.17
N LEU A 172 12.93 -10.16 -11.98
CA LEU A 172 13.27 -9.38 -10.80
C LEU A 172 14.51 -8.52 -11.03
N ALA A 173 15.50 -9.03 -11.77
CA ALA A 173 16.70 -8.27 -12.08
C ALA A 173 16.32 -6.98 -12.81
N LEU A 174 15.46 -7.05 -13.84
CA LEU A 174 14.97 -5.86 -14.54
C LEU A 174 14.09 -4.95 -13.67
N SER A 175 13.40 -5.47 -12.65
CA SER A 175 12.59 -4.67 -11.73
C SER A 175 13.44 -3.87 -10.73
N ILE A 176 14.60 -4.40 -10.35
CA ILE A 176 15.54 -3.75 -9.41
C ILE A 176 16.45 -2.75 -10.14
N THR A 177 16.71 -3.01 -11.42
CA THR A 177 17.58 -2.23 -12.31
C THR A 177 16.91 -0.95 -12.76
#